data_AF-T1DUI9-F1
#
_entry.id   AF-T1DUI9-F1
#
_cell.length_a   1.000
_cell.length_b   1.000
_cell.length_c   1.000
_cell.angle_alpha   90.00
_cell.angle_beta   90.00
_cell.angle_gamma   90.00
#
_symmetry.space_group_name_H-M   'P 1'
#
loop_
_entity.id
_entity.type
_entity.pdbx_description
1 polymer ?
#
loop_
_entity_poly.entity_id
_entity_poly.type
_entity_poly.pdbx_seq_one_letter_code
_entity_poly.pdbx_strand_id
1 'polypeptide(L)' 'MNPQPKQEAQTSEYQCPQCKKGFLIKKEGISKKTNKPYTWYGCSEWRNGCKFSCFEKEGKPNLEGNNAGG' A
#
# COMPACT_ATOMS: atom_id res chain seq x y z
N MET A 1 -19.17 -11.16 -21.72
CA MET A 1 -18.40 -11.71 -20.60
C MET A 1 -17.33 -10.69 -20.26
N ASN A 2 -17.37 -10.17 -19.04
CA ASN A 2 -16.80 -8.88 -18.67
C ASN A 2 -15.27 -8.84 -18.90
N PRO A 3 -14.75 -7.81 -19.59
CA PRO A 3 -13.31 -7.64 -19.72
C PRO A 3 -12.71 -7.45 -18.33
N GLN A 4 -11.65 -8.23 -18.07
CA GLN A 4 -10.80 -8.15 -16.89
C GLN A 4 -10.53 -6.67 -16.57
N PRO A 5 -10.86 -6.17 -15.37
CA PRO A 5 -10.58 -4.78 -15.06
C PRO A 5 -9.07 -4.62 -15.07
N LYS A 6 -8.60 -3.98 -16.15
CA LYS A 6 -7.37 -3.23 -16.25
C LYS A 6 -7.05 -2.71 -14.85
N GLN A 7 -5.96 -3.20 -14.26
CA GLN A 7 -5.46 -2.74 -12.98
C GLN A 7 -5.00 -1.28 -13.17
N GLU A 8 -5.98 -0.39 -13.22
CA GLU A 8 -5.85 1.04 -12.96
C GLU A 8 -5.08 1.11 -11.65
N ALA A 9 -3.98 1.87 -11.61
CA ALA A 9 -3.19 2.06 -10.42
C ALA A 9 -4.11 2.45 -9.27
N GLN A 10 -4.50 1.48 -8.43
CA GLN A 10 -5.49 1.67 -7.38
C GLN A 10 -4.81 2.50 -6.30
N THR A 11 -4.88 3.82 -6.42
CA THR A 11 -4.89 4.73 -5.28
C THR A 11 -5.99 4.20 -4.37
N SER A 12 -5.55 3.49 -3.36
CA SER A 12 -6.44 2.83 -2.42
C SER A 12 -7.06 3.95 -1.57
N GLU A 13 -8.38 3.92 -1.35
CA GLU A 13 -9.09 4.90 -0.50
C GLU A 13 -8.56 4.95 0.94
N TYR A 14 -7.67 4.03 1.30
CA TYR A 14 -6.94 4.01 2.55
C TYR A 14 -6.03 5.24 2.64
N GLN A 15 -6.43 6.19 3.49
CA GLN A 15 -5.54 7.26 3.95
C GLN A 15 -4.35 6.67 4.71
N CYS A 16 -3.19 7.29 4.52
CA CYS A 16 -2.00 6.94 5.28
C CYS A 16 -2.23 7.28 6.76
N PRO A 17 -2.12 6.31 7.69
CA PRO A 17 -2.33 6.58 9.12
C PRO A 17 -1.22 7.45 9.73
N GLN A 18 -0.04 7.48 9.11
CA GLN A 18 1.12 8.22 9.62
C GLN A 18 1.02 9.72 9.33
N CYS A 19 0.71 10.13 8.10
CA CYS A 19 0.58 11.55 7.76
C CYS A 19 -0.87 12.05 7.73
N LYS A 20 -1.86 11.15 7.63
CA LYS A 20 -3.31 11.45 7.48
C LYS A 20 -3.69 12.39 6.33
N LYS A 21 -2.71 12.83 5.53
CA LYS A 21 -2.86 13.74 4.39
C LYS A 21 -2.69 13.02 3.06
N GLY A 22 -1.82 12.01 3.03
CA GLY A 22 -1.56 11.21 1.85
C GLY A 22 -2.42 9.96 1.78
N PHE A 23 -2.45 9.36 0.60
CA PHE A 23 -3.18 8.13 0.31
C PHE A 23 -2.21 6.96 0.14
N LEU A 24 -2.68 5.74 0.35
CA LEU A 24 -1.88 4.55 0.09
C LEU A 24 -1.96 4.16 -1.39
N ILE A 25 -0.79 4.07 -2.01
CA ILE A 25 -0.63 3.62 -3.38
C ILE A 25 -0.23 2.15 -3.34
N LYS A 26 -1.08 1.28 -3.88
CA LYS A 26 -0.77 -0.14 -4.08
C LYS A 26 0.33 -0.28 -5.14
N LYS A 27 1.36 -1.05 -4.82
CA LYS A 27 2.50 -1.35 -5.68
C LYS A 27 2.79 -2.84 -5.60
N GLU A 28 3.03 -3.45 -6.75
CA GLU A 28 3.43 -4.86 -6.84
C GLU A 28 4.93 -4.92 -7.09
N GLY A 29 5.60 -5.82 -6.41
CA GLY A 29 7.04 -6.08 -6.55
C GLY A 29 7.31 -7.57 -6.59
N ILE A 30 8.51 -7.94 -7.08
CA ILE A 30 8.97 -9.33 -7.04
C ILE A 30 10.10 -9.42 -6.02
N SER A 31 9.93 -10.29 -5.02
CA SER A 31 10.94 -10.48 -3.99
C SER A 31 12.15 -11.19 -4.61
N LYS A 32 13.31 -10.54 -4.61
CA LYS A 32 14.55 -11.16 -5.13
C LYS A 32 15.01 -12.36 -4.31
N LYS A 33 14.60 -12.46 -3.03
CA LYS A 33 14.97 -13.57 -2.14
C LYS A 33 14.12 -14.82 -2.36
N THR A 34 12.82 -14.64 -2.62
CA THR A 34 11.87 -15.77 -2.72
C THR A 34 11.33 -15.96 -4.13
N ASN A 35 11.67 -15.07 -5.07
CA ASN A 35 11.13 -14.99 -6.43
C ASN A 35 9.59 -14.94 -6.47
N LYS A 36 8.96 -14.49 -5.39
CA LYS A 36 7.50 -14.42 -5.27
C LYS A 36 7.01 -12.99 -5.51
N PRO A 37 5.89 -12.80 -6.22
CA PRO A 37 5.22 -11.51 -6.28
C PRO A 37 4.72 -11.16 -4.88
N TYR A 38 4.89 -9.89 -4.51
CA TYR A 38 4.36 -9.33 -3.28
C TYR A 38 3.73 -7.98 -3.57
N THR A 39 2.65 -7.71 -2.88
CA THR A 39 1.99 -6.41 -2.92
C THR A 39 2.39 -5.60 -1.69
N TRP A 40 2.73 -4.34 -1.91
CA TRP A 40 3.02 -3.38 -0.85
C TRP A 40 2.34 -2.05 -1.14
N TYR A 41 2.01 -1.33 -0.10
CA TYR A 41 1.36 -0.03 -0.13
C TYR A 41 2.36 1.00 0.35
N GLY A 42 2.63 2.00 -0.49
CA GLY A 42 3.44 3.16 -0.11
C GLY A 42 2.56 4.40 0.00
N CYS A 43 2.82 5.25 0.99
CA CYS A 43 2.15 6.55 1.06
C CYS A 43 2.49 7.42 -0.15
N SER A 44 1.51 8.13 -0.72
CA SER A 44 1.69 9.12 -1.81
C SER A 44 2.56 10.31 -1.39
N GLU A 45 2.48 10.67 -0.11
CA GLU A 45 3.21 11.78 0.50
C GLU A 45 4.63 11.40 0.94
N TRP A 46 5.17 10.29 0.42
CA TRP A 46 6.57 9.91 0.65
C TRP A 46 7.55 11.00 0.26
N ARG A 47 7.25 11.76 -0.80
CA ARG A 47 8.03 12.93 -1.22
C ARG A 47 7.92 14.11 -0.24
N ASN A 48 6.80 14.22 0.48
CA ASN A 48 6.56 15.24 1.51
C ASN A 48 7.11 14.84 2.90
N GLY A 49 7.82 13.71 2.99
CA GLY A 49 8.45 13.22 4.22
C GLY A 49 7.74 12.03 4.88
N CYS A 50 6.62 11.55 4.33
CA CYS A 50 5.90 10.41 4.88
C CYS A 50 6.49 9.06 4.43
N LYS A 51 7.40 8.49 5.21
CA LYS A 51 8.04 7.20 4.90
C LYS A 51 7.15 5.97 5.20
N PHE A 52 5.85 6.15 5.29
CA PHE A 52 4.93 5.06 5.58
C PHE A 52 4.85 4.09 4.39
N SER A 53 5.17 2.84 4.66
CA SER A 53 5.01 1.72 3.72
C SER A 53 4.60 0.48 4.49
N CYS A 54 3.66 -0.30 3.96
CA CYS A 54 3.26 -1.57 4.55
C CYS A 54 2.99 -2.62 3.47
N PHE A 55 3.00 -3.90 3.82
CA PHE A 55 2.66 -4.98 2.88
C PHE A 55 1.15 -5.23 2.85
N GLU A 56 0.65 -5.83 1.78
CA GLU A 56 -0.72 -6.38 1.77
C GLU A 56 -0.78 -7.58 2.74
N LYS A 57 -1.77 -7.57 3.64
CA LYS A 57 -2.09 -8.68 4.55
C LYS A 57 -3.59 -8.92 4.43
N GLU A 58 -3.98 -10.15 4.06
CA GLU A 58 -5.39 -10.56 3.93
C GLU A 58 -6.20 -9.67 2.97
N GLY A 59 -5.60 -9.24 1.85
CA GLY A 59 -6.26 -8.39 0.84
C GLY A 59 -6.47 -6.93 1.28
N LYS A 60 -5.90 -6.52 2.42
CA LYS A 60 -5.91 -5.14 2.91
C LYS A 60 -4.49 -4.64 3.17
N PRO A 61 -4.22 -3.33 3.10
CA PRO A 61 -2.95 -2.79 3.57
C PRO A 61 -2.77 -3.09 5.05
N ASN A 62 -1.64 -3.70 5.42
CA ASN A 62 -1.28 -3.94 6.81
C ASN A 62 -0.91 -2.64 7.54
N LEU A 63 -1.92 -1.87 7.92
CA LEU A 63 -1.75 -0.63 8.69
C LEU A 63 -1.36 -0.87 10.16
N GLU A 64 -1.34 -2.13 10.59
CA GLU A 64 -1.12 -2.57 11.97
C GLU A 64 0.32 -2.31 12.49
N GLY A 65 1.22 -1.81 11.65
CA GLY A 65 2.64 -1.65 11.97
C GLY A 65 3.05 -0.35 12.68
N ASN A 66 2.13 0.60 12.93
CA ASN A 66 2.47 1.80 13.70
C ASN A 66 1.36 2.12 14.70
N ASN A 67 1.55 1.64 15.93
CA ASN A 67 0.79 1.99 17.13
C ASN A 67 0.30 3.45 17.08
N ALA A 68 -0.99 3.61 16.83
CA ALA A 68 -1.75 4.81 17.12
C ALA A 68 -3.06 4.34 17.72
N GLY A 69 -3.00 3.85 18.96
CA GLY A 69 -4.15 3.45 19.73
C GLY A 69 -3.81 3.37 21.21
N GLY A 70 -4.25 4.37 21.98
CA GLY A 70 -4.30 4.38 23.44
C GLY A 70 -3.29 5.28 24.11
#